data_AF-A0A8H4LG15-F1
#
_entry.id   AF-A0A8H4LG15-F1
#
_cell.length_a   1.000
_cell.length_b   1.000
_cell.length_c   1.000
_cell.angle_alpha   90.00
_cell.angle_beta   90.00
_cell.angle_gamma   90.00
#
_symmetry.space_group_name_H-M   'P 1'
#
loop_
_entity.id
_entity.type
_entity.pdbx_description
1 polymer ?
#
loop_
_entity_poly.entity_id
_entity_poly.type
_entity_poly.pdbx_seq_one_letter_code
_entity_poly.pdbx_strand_id
1 'polypeptide(L)'
;MGRALLAGLLQALDQDSSPDSSSLRVSRFLLCTKTKASAQALQEELGLSTSHIEVFHANNKEAVEQADVVILGFKPYMATEVLEAPGIREALDGKLVISMLAGTDCQQIQTIISGSSDSKTTHIVRAIPSIAARYRQSITILEQAEPALPTEKSSMVERIFSLVGHFKWLPTHLVNVGTVLTTACLATLSIALDGLLDGSVFEGLRRQDALELVVHGVAVGSMASAYSHEQLEQFFSHIGLPQELRKKHRPLLRLLKALHIHTLSTTPYENLSLHYNASHDIDLEPQHLFRKMVTDNRGRGGFCMEVAILYNHILRAFGFDAYTAGVRTRGRLEGVPRGDYPGWNHIVNIVTFPDGSKYHSDVAFGGDGATMPMPLIDGLVHHNLGTQEIRLVRDWIPHQVHRTEETKLWIYQYRNSADKEWNSFYSFPGIEFYALDWGVVNWWINTHPDSHQRRNVLTIKFLRRPVEQGASFEGEQEIYGKRMLVNAVVKQNLGGRTESIVVCKTEDERVQALERYFDVLLSKEEKQGINGYVSELSSSP
;
A
#
# COMPACT_ATOMS: atom_id res chain seq x y z
N MET A 1 -25.21 -14.23 17.21
CA MET A 1 -23.79 -13.81 17.19
C MET A 1 -22.86 -14.90 17.71
N GLY A 2 -23.05 -15.42 18.94
CA GLY A 2 -22.17 -16.45 19.53
C GLY A 2 -21.89 -17.66 18.62
N ARG A 3 -22.91 -18.20 17.93
CA ARG A 3 -22.73 -19.30 16.95
C ARG A 3 -21.81 -18.95 15.77
N ALA A 4 -21.91 -17.73 15.25
CA ALA A 4 -21.09 -17.31 14.12
C ALA A 4 -19.63 -17.07 14.54
N LEU A 5 -19.40 -16.52 15.74
CA LEU A 5 -18.05 -16.42 16.30
C LEU A 5 -17.44 -17.82 16.51
N LEU A 6 -18.19 -18.74 17.12
CA LEU A 6 -17.75 -20.12 17.34
C LEU A 6 -17.37 -20.81 16.03
N ALA A 7 -18.23 -20.74 15.00
CA ALA A 7 -17.96 -21.33 13.69
C ALA A 7 -16.65 -20.80 13.07
N GLY A 8 -16.43 -19.48 13.12
CA GLY A 8 -15.21 -18.87 12.62
C GLY A 8 -13.96 -19.28 13.39
N LEU A 9 -14.06 -19.41 14.71
CA LEU A 9 -12.95 -19.85 15.57
C LEU A 9 -12.59 -21.32 15.33
N LEU A 10 -13.57 -22.21 15.23
CA LEU A 10 -13.34 -23.63 14.93
C LEU A 10 -12.67 -23.82 13.57
N GLN A 11 -13.19 -23.12 12.54
CA GLN A 11 -12.60 -23.18 11.20
C GLN A 11 -11.16 -22.66 11.16
N ALA A 12 -10.84 -21.63 11.96
CA ALA A 12 -9.48 -21.12 12.07
C ALA A 12 -8.53 -22.14 12.71
N LEU A 13 -8.99 -22.87 13.73
CA LEU A 13 -8.19 -23.86 14.45
C LEU A 13 -7.94 -25.14 13.63
N ASP A 14 -8.90 -25.58 12.80
CA ASP A 14 -8.75 -26.77 11.95
C ASP A 14 -7.71 -26.57 10.82
N GLN A 15 -7.45 -25.33 10.40
CA GLN A 15 -6.52 -25.00 9.31
C GLN A 15 -5.08 -24.78 9.80
N ASP A 16 -4.86 -24.54 11.09
CA ASP A 16 -3.58 -24.11 11.67
C ASP A 16 -2.69 -25.29 12.13
N SER A 17 -2.51 -26.28 11.24
CA SER A 17 -1.72 -27.51 11.49
C SER A 17 -0.21 -27.37 11.28
N SER A 18 0.32 -26.13 11.18
CA SER A 18 1.76 -25.88 11.04
C SER A 18 2.47 -25.83 12.41
N PRO A 19 3.64 -26.48 12.57
CA PRO A 19 4.31 -26.61 13.87
C PRO A 19 5.10 -25.38 14.33
N ASP A 20 5.11 -24.29 13.55
CA ASP A 20 5.86 -23.07 13.81
C ASP A 20 4.93 -21.84 13.85
N SER A 21 4.19 -21.67 14.94
CA SER A 21 3.74 -20.34 15.33
C SER A 21 3.45 -20.26 16.82
N SER A 22 3.67 -19.08 17.38
CA SER A 22 3.22 -18.63 18.70
C SER A 22 1.69 -18.52 18.76
N SER A 23 0.96 -19.56 18.34
CA SER A 23 -0.50 -19.60 18.24
C SER A 23 -1.16 -19.70 19.61
N LEU A 24 -2.39 -19.22 19.68
CA LEU A 24 -3.19 -19.23 20.91
C LEU A 24 -3.73 -20.66 21.05
N ARG A 25 -3.11 -21.48 21.91
CA ARG A 25 -3.57 -22.86 22.15
C ARG A 25 -4.89 -22.84 22.90
N VAL A 26 -6.00 -22.82 22.16
CA VAL A 26 -7.33 -23.05 22.73
C VAL A 26 -7.45 -24.55 23.01
N SER A 27 -7.53 -24.91 24.29
CA SER A 27 -7.64 -26.32 24.72
C SER A 27 -9.05 -26.87 24.55
N ARG A 28 -10.07 -26.04 24.85
CA ARG A 28 -11.48 -26.41 24.83
C ARG A 28 -12.41 -25.20 24.71
N PHE A 29 -13.60 -25.44 24.15
CA PHE A 29 -14.73 -24.52 24.11
C PHE A 29 -15.87 -25.08 24.98
N LEU A 30 -16.33 -24.27 25.94
CA LEU A 30 -17.47 -24.60 26.80
C LEU A 30 -18.69 -23.79 26.34
N LEU A 31 -19.73 -24.45 25.86
CA LEU A 31 -20.91 -23.83 25.27
C LEU A 31 -22.10 -23.97 26.21
N CYS A 32 -22.71 -22.86 26.62
CA CYS A 32 -23.86 -22.88 27.52
C CYS A 32 -25.16 -22.55 26.78
N THR A 33 -26.18 -23.39 26.97
CA THR A 33 -27.54 -23.14 26.45
C THR A 33 -28.59 -23.19 27.57
N LYS A 34 -29.73 -22.51 27.37
CA LYS A 34 -30.81 -22.48 28.38
C LYS A 34 -31.55 -23.82 28.51
N THR A 35 -31.74 -24.55 27.41
CA THR A 35 -32.54 -25.78 27.37
C THR A 35 -31.72 -26.97 26.87
N LYS A 36 -32.14 -28.17 27.26
CA LYS A 36 -31.58 -29.44 26.79
C LYS A 36 -31.76 -29.63 25.28
N ALA A 37 -32.91 -29.24 24.73
CA ALA A 37 -33.18 -29.30 23.30
C ALA A 37 -32.22 -28.41 22.50
N SER A 38 -31.91 -27.20 22.99
CA SER A 38 -30.92 -26.32 22.34
C SER A 38 -29.50 -26.85 22.42
N ALA A 39 -29.15 -27.57 23.51
CA ALA A 39 -27.86 -28.23 23.62
C ALA A 39 -27.72 -29.37 22.59
N GLN A 40 -28.75 -30.22 22.46
CA GLN A 40 -28.79 -31.31 21.48
C GLN A 40 -28.69 -30.79 20.04
N ALA A 41 -29.51 -29.79 19.69
CA ALA A 41 -29.45 -29.18 18.35
C ALA A 41 -28.08 -28.57 18.03
N LEU A 42 -27.41 -27.98 19.03
CA LEU A 42 -26.07 -27.42 18.85
C LEU A 42 -25.01 -28.52 18.68
N GLN A 43 -25.13 -29.64 19.40
CA GLN A 43 -24.26 -30.80 19.23
C GLN A 43 -24.43 -31.43 17.85
N GLU A 44 -25.66 -31.55 17.34
CA GLU A 44 -25.94 -32.04 16.00
C GLU A 44 -25.38 -31.11 14.91
N GLU A 45 -25.54 -29.79 15.07
CA GLU A 45 -25.04 -28.77 14.13
C GLU A 45 -23.50 -28.78 14.02
N LEU A 46 -22.78 -29.08 15.10
CA LEU A 46 -21.32 -29.01 15.15
C LEU A 46 -20.60 -30.28 14.63
N GLY A 47 -21.31 -31.40 14.43
CA GLY A 47 -20.73 -32.65 13.92
C GLY A 47 -19.78 -33.38 14.89
N LEU A 48 -19.34 -34.59 14.54
CA LEU A 48 -18.57 -35.55 15.39
C LEU A 48 -17.10 -35.18 15.66
N SER A 49 -16.62 -33.99 15.25
CA SER A 49 -15.23 -33.54 15.50
C SER A 49 -15.14 -32.82 16.86
N THR A 50 -15.40 -33.55 17.94
CA THR A 50 -15.71 -32.97 19.27
C THR A 50 -14.62 -33.16 20.33
N SER A 51 -13.35 -33.31 19.97
CA SER A 51 -12.29 -33.43 21.01
C SER A 51 -12.11 -32.17 21.85
N HIS A 52 -12.60 -31.01 21.38
CA HIS A 52 -12.40 -29.70 22.02
C HIS A 52 -13.69 -28.96 22.39
N ILE A 53 -14.89 -29.57 22.32
CA ILE A 53 -16.16 -28.88 22.57
C ILE A 53 -16.98 -29.62 23.64
N GLU A 54 -17.40 -28.89 24.67
CA GLU A 54 -18.30 -29.38 25.71
C GLU A 54 -19.54 -28.49 25.79
N VAL A 55 -20.73 -29.10 25.84
CA VAL A 55 -22.00 -28.38 25.81
C VAL A 55 -22.76 -28.57 27.12
N PHE A 56 -22.97 -27.47 27.85
CA PHE A 56 -23.71 -27.41 29.09
C PHE A 56 -25.14 -26.89 28.84
N HIS A 57 -26.10 -27.40 29.61
CA HIS A 57 -27.47 -26.87 29.63
C HIS A 57 -27.85 -26.42 31.03
N ALA A 58 -28.45 -25.22 31.15
CA ALA A 58 -28.94 -24.66 32.42
C ALA A 58 -27.93 -24.69 33.59
N ASN A 59 -26.63 -24.77 33.30
CA ASN A 59 -25.56 -24.92 34.29
C ASN A 59 -24.37 -24.04 33.89
N ASN A 60 -24.61 -22.72 33.87
CA ASN A 60 -23.61 -21.74 33.47
C ASN A 60 -22.45 -21.68 34.48
N LYS A 61 -22.70 -21.97 35.76
CA LYS A 61 -21.72 -21.88 36.85
C LYS A 61 -20.55 -22.82 36.61
N GLU A 62 -20.83 -24.09 36.36
CA GLU A 62 -19.81 -25.11 36.12
C GLU A 62 -18.94 -24.78 34.91
N ALA A 63 -19.54 -24.28 33.82
CA ALA A 63 -18.80 -23.87 32.64
C ALA A 63 -17.90 -22.64 32.90
N VAL A 64 -18.39 -21.65 33.66
CA VAL A 64 -17.61 -20.45 33.99
C VAL A 64 -16.44 -20.78 34.93
N GLU A 65 -16.65 -21.66 35.92
CA GLU A 65 -15.59 -22.11 36.82
C GLU A 65 -14.42 -22.74 36.04
N GLN A 66 -14.76 -23.53 35.02
CA GLN A 66 -13.82 -24.24 34.15
C GLN A 66 -13.15 -23.38 33.06
N ALA A 67 -13.63 -22.16 32.79
CA ALA A 67 -13.15 -21.31 31.69
C ALA A 67 -12.12 -20.26 32.15
N ASP A 68 -11.08 -20.00 31.36
CA ASP A 68 -10.14 -18.89 31.62
C ASP A 68 -10.67 -17.56 31.06
N VAL A 69 -11.40 -17.64 29.94
CA VAL A 69 -12.01 -16.51 29.23
C VAL A 69 -13.50 -16.80 29.04
N VAL A 70 -14.34 -15.84 29.41
CA VAL A 70 -15.79 -15.96 29.33
C VAL A 70 -16.32 -15.00 28.28
N ILE A 71 -17.03 -15.52 27.27
CA ILE A 71 -17.65 -14.71 26.22
C ILE A 71 -19.17 -14.64 26.43
N LEU A 72 -19.69 -13.43 26.64
CA LEU A 72 -21.14 -13.21 26.82
C LEU A 72 -21.81 -13.02 25.46
N GLY A 73 -22.52 -14.05 25.00
CA GLY A 73 -23.14 -14.12 23.67
C GLY A 73 -24.67 -14.19 23.63
N PHE A 74 -25.36 -13.71 24.68
CA PHE A 74 -26.82 -13.76 24.82
C PHE A 74 -27.48 -12.39 24.56
N LYS A 75 -28.80 -12.26 24.80
CA LYS A 75 -29.51 -10.99 24.58
C LYS A 75 -29.28 -10.02 25.75
N PRO A 76 -29.08 -8.71 25.51
CA PRO A 76 -28.74 -7.73 26.56
C PRO A 76 -29.67 -7.74 27.77
N TYR A 77 -30.99 -7.88 27.56
CA TYR A 77 -31.99 -7.92 28.65
C TYR A 77 -31.83 -9.12 29.60
N MET A 78 -31.08 -10.15 29.21
CA MET A 78 -30.80 -11.34 30.03
C MET A 78 -29.57 -11.15 30.94
N ALA A 79 -28.82 -10.06 30.81
CA ALA A 79 -27.57 -9.85 31.54
C ALA A 79 -27.75 -9.96 33.04
N THR A 80 -28.79 -9.33 33.59
CA THR A 80 -29.12 -9.40 35.01
C THR A 80 -29.49 -10.83 35.44
N GLU A 81 -30.43 -11.50 34.75
CA GLU A 81 -30.84 -12.89 35.06
C GLU A 81 -29.65 -13.87 35.06
N VAL A 82 -28.72 -13.72 34.11
CA VAL A 82 -27.60 -14.65 33.93
C VAL A 82 -26.44 -14.36 34.88
N LEU A 83 -26.07 -13.09 35.07
CA LEU A 83 -24.91 -12.70 35.87
C LEU A 83 -25.22 -12.64 37.38
N GLU A 84 -26.48 -12.43 37.76
CA GLU A 84 -26.93 -12.49 39.16
C GLU A 84 -27.38 -13.90 39.59
N ALA A 85 -27.33 -14.88 38.69
CA ALA A 85 -27.64 -16.26 39.05
C ALA A 85 -26.69 -16.76 40.17
N PRO A 86 -27.18 -17.59 41.10
CA PRO A 86 -26.41 -18.01 42.26
C PRO A 86 -25.05 -18.63 41.88
N GLY A 87 -23.96 -18.09 42.43
CA GLY A 87 -22.60 -18.61 42.22
C GLY A 87 -21.87 -18.11 40.97
N ILE A 88 -22.50 -17.30 40.10
CA ILE A 88 -21.85 -16.80 38.87
C ILE A 88 -20.87 -15.67 39.16
N ARG A 89 -21.20 -14.75 40.07
CA ARG A 89 -20.31 -13.63 40.43
C ARG A 89 -18.98 -14.13 40.97
N GLU A 90 -19.04 -15.11 41.86
CA GLU A 90 -17.88 -15.77 42.45
C GLU A 90 -17.09 -16.55 41.40
N ALA A 91 -17.77 -17.23 40.47
CA ALA A 91 -17.12 -17.96 39.39
C ALA A 91 -16.41 -17.03 38.39
N LEU A 92 -16.88 -15.80 38.20
CA LEU A 92 -16.26 -14.80 37.30
C LEU A 92 -15.05 -14.09 37.92
N ASP A 93 -14.79 -14.30 39.21
CA ASP A 93 -13.76 -13.58 39.96
C ASP A 93 -12.36 -13.69 39.33
N GLY A 94 -11.75 -12.54 39.01
CA GLY A 94 -10.40 -12.46 38.43
C GLY A 94 -10.26 -12.90 36.95
N LYS A 95 -11.34 -13.38 36.31
CA LYS A 95 -11.33 -13.85 34.92
C LYS A 95 -11.42 -12.70 33.91
N LEU A 96 -11.18 -13.01 32.63
CA LEU A 96 -11.45 -12.09 31.51
C LEU A 96 -12.87 -12.34 30.97
N VAL A 97 -13.69 -11.29 30.96
CA VAL A 97 -15.04 -11.30 30.42
C VAL A 97 -15.09 -10.47 29.13
N ILE A 98 -15.42 -11.12 28.02
CA ILE A 98 -15.62 -10.48 26.72
C ILE A 98 -17.12 -10.37 26.48
N SER A 99 -17.66 -9.16 26.52
CA SER A 99 -19.08 -8.92 26.27
C SER A 99 -19.35 -8.63 24.79
N MET A 100 -20.24 -9.41 24.19
CA MET A 100 -20.79 -9.14 22.85
C MET A 100 -22.23 -8.60 22.90
N LEU A 101 -22.66 -8.15 24.08
CA LEU A 101 -24.01 -7.67 24.32
C LEU A 101 -24.17 -6.27 23.71
N ALA A 102 -24.98 -6.16 22.65
CA ALA A 102 -25.26 -4.88 22.01
C ALA A 102 -25.97 -3.93 22.99
N GLY A 103 -25.44 -2.72 23.18
CA GLY A 103 -26.08 -1.69 24.00
C GLY A 103 -25.85 -1.80 25.51
N THR A 104 -25.03 -2.75 25.98
CA THR A 104 -24.56 -2.79 27.38
C THR A 104 -23.08 -2.44 27.42
N ASP A 105 -22.71 -1.36 28.11
CA ASP A 105 -21.31 -0.95 28.23
C ASP A 105 -20.55 -1.74 29.31
N CYS A 106 -19.22 -1.61 29.33
CA CYS A 106 -18.38 -2.27 30.31
C CYS A 106 -18.75 -1.91 31.76
N GLN A 107 -19.18 -0.67 32.02
CA GLN A 107 -19.48 -0.18 33.37
C GLN A 107 -20.77 -0.79 33.92
N GLN A 108 -21.79 -0.97 33.09
CA GLN A 108 -23.03 -1.65 33.43
C GLN A 108 -22.77 -3.12 33.77
N ILE A 109 -21.95 -3.82 32.98
CA ILE A 109 -21.59 -5.22 33.26
C ILE A 109 -20.76 -5.30 34.55
N GLN A 110 -19.81 -4.38 34.74
CA GLN A 110 -19.04 -4.28 35.98
C GLN A 110 -19.96 -4.10 37.19
N THR A 111 -20.97 -3.24 37.08
CA THR A 111 -21.95 -2.99 38.16
C THR A 111 -22.74 -4.25 38.50
N ILE A 112 -23.16 -5.03 37.50
CA ILE A 112 -23.88 -6.29 37.72
C ILE A 112 -22.98 -7.35 38.37
N ILE A 113 -21.68 -7.38 38.04
CA ILE A 113 -20.74 -8.38 38.56
C ILE A 113 -20.23 -8.02 39.97
N SER A 114 -20.01 -6.74 40.27
CA SER A 114 -19.33 -6.26 41.50
C SER A 114 -20.20 -6.23 42.75
N GLY A 115 -21.25 -7.05 42.85
CA GLY A 115 -22.15 -7.05 44.00
C GLY A 115 -21.41 -7.23 45.34
N SER A 116 -21.50 -6.21 46.21
CA SER A 116 -21.26 -6.15 47.66
C SER A 116 -20.08 -6.89 48.34
N SER A 117 -19.11 -7.46 47.62
CA SER A 117 -18.02 -8.26 48.22
C SER A 117 -16.63 -7.90 47.69
N ASP A 118 -15.63 -7.96 48.60
CA ASP A 118 -14.18 -7.78 48.36
C ASP A 118 -13.59 -8.93 47.51
N SER A 119 -13.79 -8.86 46.20
CA SER A 119 -13.40 -9.88 45.22
C SER A 119 -12.26 -9.39 44.32
N LYS A 120 -11.48 -10.31 43.71
CA LYS A 120 -10.42 -9.97 42.75
C LYS A 120 -10.99 -9.17 41.57
N THR A 121 -10.18 -8.31 40.97
CA THR A 121 -10.63 -7.47 39.85
C THR A 121 -10.91 -8.33 38.60
N THR A 122 -12.18 -8.57 38.30
CA THR A 122 -12.62 -9.12 37.01
C THR A 122 -12.38 -8.09 35.92
N HIS A 123 -11.84 -8.52 34.77
CA HIS A 123 -11.55 -7.62 33.66
C HIS A 123 -12.58 -7.78 32.58
N ILE A 124 -13.17 -6.68 32.14
CA ILE A 124 -14.27 -6.67 31.18
C ILE A 124 -13.85 -5.89 29.94
N VAL A 125 -14.08 -6.48 28.77
CA VAL A 125 -13.94 -5.80 27.49
C VAL A 125 -15.20 -6.00 26.67
N ARG A 126 -15.67 -4.97 26.00
CA ARG A 126 -16.75 -5.09 25.02
C ARG A 126 -16.15 -5.34 23.64
N ALA A 127 -16.68 -6.34 22.95
CA ALA A 127 -16.30 -6.69 21.59
C ALA A 127 -17.56 -6.84 20.74
N ILE A 128 -17.64 -6.09 19.65
CA ILE A 128 -18.79 -6.05 18.76
C ILE A 128 -18.36 -6.59 17.40
N PRO A 129 -18.39 -7.93 17.20
CA PRO A 129 -18.14 -8.54 15.90
C PRO A 129 -19.36 -8.44 14.99
N SER A 130 -19.14 -8.63 13.69
CA SER A 130 -20.23 -8.75 12.71
C SER A 130 -20.56 -10.22 12.41
N ILE A 131 -21.70 -10.46 11.74
CA ILE A 131 -22.09 -11.82 11.31
C ILE A 131 -21.05 -12.47 10.38
N ALA A 132 -20.21 -11.66 9.73
CA ALA A 132 -19.10 -12.11 8.88
C ALA A 132 -17.99 -12.84 9.66
N ALA A 133 -18.03 -12.85 11.00
CA ALA A 133 -17.15 -13.69 11.83
C ALA A 133 -17.24 -15.18 11.48
N ARG A 134 -18.42 -15.67 11.05
CA ARG A 134 -18.60 -17.05 10.56
C ARG A 134 -17.71 -17.38 9.35
N TYR A 135 -17.40 -16.38 8.54
CA TYR A 135 -16.60 -16.51 7.33
C TYR A 135 -15.17 -15.96 7.50
N ARG A 136 -14.75 -15.68 8.74
CA ARG A 136 -13.46 -15.06 9.07
C ARG A 136 -13.21 -13.68 8.43
N GLN A 137 -14.29 -12.97 8.10
CA GLN A 137 -14.24 -11.64 7.47
C GLN A 137 -14.89 -10.56 8.35
N SER A 138 -14.90 -10.76 9.67
CA SER A 138 -15.44 -9.76 10.61
C SER A 138 -14.56 -8.51 10.67
N ILE A 139 -15.16 -7.35 10.89
CA ILE A 139 -14.49 -6.21 11.53
C ILE A 139 -15.07 -6.11 12.93
N THR A 140 -14.27 -6.44 13.94
CA THR A 140 -14.67 -6.43 15.34
C THR A 140 -14.27 -5.12 16.00
N ILE A 141 -15.24 -4.41 16.58
CA ILE A 141 -14.97 -3.22 17.36
C ILE A 141 -14.66 -3.63 18.79
N LEU A 142 -13.51 -3.21 19.31
CA LEU A 142 -13.09 -3.43 20.69
C LEU A 142 -13.18 -2.12 21.45
N GLU A 143 -13.81 -2.14 22.63
CA GLU A 143 -13.92 -0.95 23.47
C GLU A 143 -12.65 -0.73 24.30
N GLN A 144 -12.09 0.47 24.22
CA GLN A 144 -11.06 0.94 25.15
C GLN A 144 -11.73 1.28 26.49
N ALA A 145 -11.78 0.29 27.38
CA ALA A 145 -12.33 0.45 28.72
C ALA A 145 -11.44 1.34 29.61
N GLU A 146 -12.06 2.05 30.55
CA GLU A 146 -11.38 2.75 31.64
C GLU A 146 -11.76 2.09 32.98
N PRO A 147 -10.80 1.54 33.76
CA PRO A 147 -9.36 1.47 33.47
C PRO A 147 -9.01 0.50 32.34
N ALA A 148 -7.88 0.77 31.66
CA ALA A 148 -7.41 -0.04 30.53
C ALA A 148 -7.11 -1.49 30.95
N LEU A 149 -7.36 -2.43 30.04
CA LEU A 149 -7.02 -3.83 30.26
C LEU A 149 -5.50 -4.01 30.36
N PRO A 150 -5.03 -4.90 31.27
CA PRO A 150 -3.62 -5.31 31.30
C PRO A 150 -3.16 -5.82 29.93
N THR A 151 -1.92 -5.54 29.55
CA THR A 151 -1.35 -5.85 28.22
C THR A 151 -1.55 -7.32 27.83
N GLU A 152 -1.36 -8.24 28.76
CA GLU A 152 -1.57 -9.68 28.54
C GLU A 152 -3.01 -10.00 28.09
N LYS A 153 -4.01 -9.42 28.77
CA LYS A 153 -5.43 -9.64 28.47
C LYS A 153 -5.82 -8.96 27.16
N SER A 154 -5.34 -7.74 26.91
CA SER A 154 -5.55 -7.03 25.65
C SER A 154 -5.01 -7.82 24.46
N SER A 155 -3.77 -8.31 24.54
CA SER A 155 -3.18 -9.14 23.47
C SER A 155 -3.94 -10.45 23.26
N MET A 156 -4.53 -11.04 24.31
CA MET A 156 -5.36 -12.22 24.19
C MET A 156 -6.67 -11.92 23.43
N VAL A 157 -7.34 -10.80 23.72
CA VAL A 157 -8.55 -10.36 23.02
C VAL A 157 -8.26 -10.11 21.54
N GLU A 158 -7.18 -9.38 21.24
CA GLU A 158 -6.74 -9.11 19.88
C GLU A 158 -6.49 -10.39 19.09
N ARG A 159 -5.81 -11.38 19.70
CA ARG A 159 -5.56 -12.68 19.08
C ARG A 159 -6.86 -13.43 18.80
N ILE A 160 -7.81 -13.49 19.75
CA ILE A 160 -9.10 -14.15 19.54
C ILE A 160 -9.82 -13.55 18.33
N PHE A 161 -9.93 -12.23 18.25
CA PHE A 161 -10.67 -11.59 17.17
C PHE A 161 -9.91 -11.52 15.84
N SER A 162 -8.57 -11.63 15.85
CA SER A 162 -7.77 -11.78 14.63
C SER A 162 -8.04 -13.10 13.89
N LEU A 163 -8.47 -14.15 14.59
CA LEU A 163 -8.78 -15.44 13.97
C LEU A 163 -10.03 -15.38 13.08
N VAL A 164 -10.94 -14.46 13.40
CA VAL A 164 -12.25 -14.30 12.72
C VAL A 164 -12.36 -13.02 11.87
N GLY A 165 -11.27 -12.27 11.74
CA GLY A 165 -11.18 -11.10 10.87
C GLY A 165 -10.30 -9.99 11.43
N HIS A 166 -10.58 -8.74 11.04
CA HIS A 166 -9.89 -7.56 11.56
C HIS A 166 -10.55 -7.04 12.84
N PHE A 167 -9.82 -6.24 13.61
CA PHE A 167 -10.37 -5.55 14.77
C PHE A 167 -9.92 -4.08 14.84
N LYS A 168 -10.69 -3.26 15.56
CA LYS A 168 -10.38 -1.86 15.81
C LYS A 168 -10.75 -1.46 17.22
N TRP A 169 -9.78 -0.94 17.98
CA TRP A 169 -10.02 -0.32 19.27
C TRP A 169 -10.65 1.07 19.09
N LEU A 170 -11.74 1.34 19.82
CA LEU A 170 -12.41 2.64 19.86
C LEU A 170 -12.65 3.08 21.32
N PRO A 171 -12.52 4.38 21.62
CA PRO A 171 -13.01 4.96 22.88
C PRO A 171 -14.49 4.66 23.10
N THR A 172 -14.92 4.47 24.35
CA THR A 172 -16.31 4.14 24.74
C THR A 172 -17.37 4.97 24.02
N HIS A 173 -17.17 6.29 23.91
CA HIS A 173 -18.12 7.21 23.27
C HIS A 173 -18.25 7.03 21.74
N LEU A 174 -17.27 6.38 21.07
CA LEU A 174 -17.29 6.11 19.63
C LEU A 174 -17.76 4.70 19.28
N VAL A 175 -17.84 3.78 20.25
CA VAL A 175 -18.19 2.37 19.98
C VAL A 175 -19.57 2.25 19.33
N ASN A 176 -20.55 3.04 19.75
CA ASN A 176 -21.89 3.01 19.16
C ASN A 176 -21.88 3.49 17.70
N VAL A 177 -21.13 4.56 17.39
CA VAL A 177 -20.97 5.07 16.01
C VAL A 177 -20.27 4.03 15.13
N GLY A 178 -19.18 3.44 15.63
CA GLY A 178 -18.50 2.36 14.93
C GLY A 178 -19.43 1.18 14.65
N THR A 179 -20.26 0.80 15.63
CA THR A 179 -21.21 -0.32 15.48
C THR A 179 -22.22 -0.04 14.37
N VAL A 180 -22.76 1.17 14.32
CA VAL A 180 -23.66 1.59 13.23
C VAL A 180 -22.97 1.46 11.88
N LEU A 181 -21.71 1.90 11.78
CA LEU A 181 -20.92 1.82 10.55
C LEU A 181 -20.67 0.36 10.11
N THR A 182 -20.28 -0.53 11.01
CA THR A 182 -19.91 -1.92 10.67
C THR A 182 -21.09 -2.88 10.55
N THR A 183 -22.28 -2.50 11.02
CA THR A 183 -23.45 -3.40 11.01
C THR A 183 -24.64 -2.79 10.28
N ALA A 184 -25.18 -1.67 10.77
CA ALA A 184 -26.40 -1.08 10.24
C ALA A 184 -26.19 -0.50 8.84
N CYS A 185 -25.11 0.25 8.61
CA CYS A 185 -24.81 0.84 7.30
C CYS A 185 -24.62 -0.23 6.23
N LEU A 186 -23.93 -1.33 6.54
CA LEU A 186 -23.75 -2.43 5.58
C LEU A 186 -25.07 -3.09 5.20
N ALA A 187 -25.99 -3.28 6.14
CA ALA A 187 -27.32 -3.81 5.85
C ALA A 187 -28.17 -2.85 5.00
N THR A 188 -28.01 -1.54 5.16
CA THR A 188 -28.68 -0.56 4.29
C THR A 188 -28.07 -0.54 2.89
N LEU A 189 -26.74 -0.57 2.80
CA LEU A 189 -26.03 -0.58 1.51
C LEU A 189 -26.28 -1.87 0.74
N SER A 190 -26.48 -3.01 1.40
CA SER A 190 -26.78 -4.27 0.72
C SER A 190 -28.06 -4.21 -0.09
N ILE A 191 -29.06 -3.41 0.31
CA ILE A 191 -30.31 -3.23 -0.47
C ILE A 191 -30.02 -2.53 -1.80
N ALA A 192 -29.20 -1.48 -1.77
CA ALA A 192 -28.78 -0.81 -3.00
C ALA A 192 -27.95 -1.73 -3.90
N LEU A 193 -27.07 -2.54 -3.31
CA LEU A 193 -26.29 -3.55 -4.02
C LEU A 193 -27.20 -4.61 -4.66
N ASP A 194 -28.15 -5.16 -3.91
CA ASP A 194 -29.14 -6.12 -4.44
C ASP A 194 -29.95 -5.51 -5.59
N GLY A 195 -30.35 -4.23 -5.48
CA GLY A 195 -31.02 -3.52 -6.57
C GLY A 195 -30.16 -3.39 -7.84
N LEU A 196 -28.85 -3.14 -7.70
CA LEU A 196 -27.91 -3.14 -8.83
C LEU A 196 -27.78 -4.54 -9.45
N LEU A 197 -27.74 -5.59 -8.62
CA LEU A 197 -27.67 -6.97 -9.09
C LEU A 197 -28.94 -7.37 -9.83
N ASP A 198 -30.11 -7.03 -9.28
CA ASP A 198 -31.40 -7.33 -9.90
C ASP A 198 -31.58 -6.58 -11.22
N GLY A 199 -31.17 -5.31 -11.29
CA GLY A 199 -31.13 -4.55 -12.55
C GLY A 199 -30.17 -5.16 -13.57
N SER A 200 -28.99 -5.60 -13.13
CA SER A 200 -28.02 -6.26 -14.00
C SER A 200 -28.54 -7.60 -14.56
N VAL A 201 -29.22 -8.38 -13.71
CA VAL A 201 -29.86 -9.64 -14.11
C VAL A 201 -31.01 -9.39 -15.07
N PHE A 202 -31.80 -8.34 -14.85
CA PHE A 202 -32.88 -7.93 -15.76
C PHE A 202 -32.34 -7.60 -17.17
N GLU A 203 -31.18 -6.93 -17.25
CA GLU A 203 -30.50 -6.62 -18.52
C GLU A 203 -29.75 -7.83 -19.13
N GLY A 204 -29.73 -8.98 -18.46
CA GLY A 204 -29.23 -10.25 -19.01
C GLY A 204 -27.90 -10.77 -18.45
N LEU A 205 -27.30 -10.12 -17.44
CA LEU A 205 -26.12 -10.66 -16.76
C LEU A 205 -26.49 -11.85 -15.85
N ARG A 206 -25.61 -12.85 -15.74
CA ARG A 206 -25.76 -13.88 -14.70
C ARG A 206 -25.54 -13.22 -13.33
N ARG A 207 -26.35 -13.57 -12.34
CA ARG A 207 -26.26 -12.97 -10.98
C ARG A 207 -24.85 -13.10 -10.37
N GLN A 208 -24.16 -14.21 -10.64
CA GLN A 208 -22.79 -14.42 -10.16
C GLN A 208 -21.78 -13.45 -10.80
N ASP A 209 -21.87 -13.24 -12.12
CA ASP A 209 -21.00 -12.29 -12.83
C ASP A 209 -21.31 -10.85 -12.39
N ALA A 210 -22.59 -10.51 -12.24
CA ALA A 210 -23.01 -9.21 -11.72
C ALA A 210 -22.49 -8.97 -10.29
N LEU A 211 -22.53 -9.99 -9.43
CA LEU A 211 -22.00 -9.91 -8.07
C LEU A 211 -20.49 -9.67 -8.08
N GLU A 212 -19.76 -10.40 -8.91
CA GLU A 212 -18.32 -10.23 -9.04
C GLU A 212 -17.95 -8.82 -9.54
N LEU A 213 -18.66 -8.31 -10.53
CA LEU A 213 -18.44 -6.96 -11.08
C LEU A 213 -18.79 -5.86 -10.08
N VAL A 214 -19.91 -5.98 -9.37
CA VAL A 214 -20.34 -4.99 -8.35
C VAL A 214 -19.39 -5.00 -7.17
N VAL A 215 -18.98 -6.17 -6.67
CA VAL A 215 -18.03 -6.29 -5.56
C VAL A 215 -16.68 -5.67 -5.94
N HIS A 216 -16.16 -5.97 -7.13
CA HIS A 216 -14.93 -5.34 -7.62
C HIS A 216 -15.10 -3.82 -7.82
N GLY A 217 -16.21 -3.37 -8.42
CA GLY A 217 -16.46 -1.94 -8.65
C GLY A 217 -16.58 -1.12 -7.36
N VAL A 218 -17.21 -1.68 -6.33
CA VAL A 218 -17.34 -1.03 -5.00
C VAL A 218 -16.01 -1.05 -4.24
N ALA A 219 -15.20 -2.10 -4.41
CA ALA A 219 -13.85 -2.16 -3.84
C ALA A 219 -12.90 -1.12 -4.48
N VAL A 220 -13.09 -0.79 -5.77
CA VAL A 220 -12.29 0.20 -6.50
C VAL A 220 -12.48 1.63 -5.98
N GLY A 221 -13.61 1.93 -5.33
CA GLY A 221 -13.87 3.23 -4.68
C GLY A 221 -12.87 3.57 -3.55
N SER A 222 -12.04 2.61 -3.14
CA SER A 222 -10.95 2.79 -2.18
C SER A 222 -9.64 2.21 -2.74
N MET A 223 -8.90 3.01 -3.51
CA MET A 223 -7.43 2.95 -3.55
C MET A 223 -6.77 1.58 -3.81
N ALA A 224 -7.25 0.77 -4.76
CA ALA A 224 -6.54 -0.47 -5.10
C ALA A 224 -5.34 -0.20 -6.01
N SER A 225 -4.17 -0.67 -5.61
CA SER A 225 -3.07 -0.95 -6.53
C SER A 225 -3.53 -1.97 -7.58
N ALA A 226 -2.98 -1.92 -8.79
CA ALA A 226 -3.21 -2.96 -9.79
C ALA A 226 -2.46 -4.27 -9.47
N TYR A 227 -1.60 -4.28 -8.43
CA TYR A 227 -0.72 -5.39 -8.10
C TYR A 227 -1.21 -6.20 -6.91
N SER A 228 -1.14 -7.52 -7.05
CA SER A 228 -1.45 -8.47 -5.97
C SER A 228 -0.36 -8.49 -4.90
N HIS A 229 -0.65 -9.06 -3.73
CA HIS A 229 0.34 -9.22 -2.66
C HIS A 229 1.57 -10.03 -3.10
N GLU A 230 1.38 -11.05 -3.95
CA GLU A 230 2.49 -11.83 -4.51
C GLU A 230 3.39 -10.97 -5.41
N GLN A 231 2.79 -10.13 -6.26
CA GLN A 231 3.52 -9.19 -7.11
C GLN A 231 4.29 -8.16 -6.27
N LEU A 232 3.75 -7.73 -5.13
CA LEU A 232 4.47 -6.86 -4.21
C LEU A 232 5.75 -7.53 -3.68
N GLU A 233 5.68 -8.78 -3.24
CA GLU A 233 6.87 -9.52 -2.76
C GLU A 233 7.90 -9.74 -3.86
N GLN A 234 7.46 -9.99 -5.10
CA GLN A 234 8.35 -10.04 -6.27
C GLN A 234 9.03 -8.69 -6.51
N PHE A 235 8.28 -7.59 -6.46
CA PHE A 235 8.84 -6.25 -6.60
C PHE A 235 9.85 -5.93 -5.48
N PHE A 236 9.54 -6.25 -4.22
CA PHE A 236 10.44 -5.99 -3.10
C PHE A 236 11.74 -6.77 -3.21
N SER A 237 11.66 -8.00 -3.69
CA SER A 237 12.82 -8.83 -3.97
C SER A 237 13.64 -8.25 -5.12
N HIS A 238 12.97 -7.82 -6.20
CA HIS A 238 13.60 -7.18 -7.36
C HIS A 238 14.37 -5.89 -6.98
N ILE A 239 13.75 -4.97 -6.21
CA ILE A 239 14.42 -3.73 -5.79
C ILE A 239 15.38 -3.92 -4.60
N GLY A 240 15.41 -5.12 -4.01
CA GLY A 240 16.24 -5.44 -2.83
C GLY A 240 15.83 -4.65 -1.58
N LEU A 241 14.53 -4.45 -1.35
CA LEU A 241 14.02 -3.71 -0.19
C LEU A 241 14.27 -4.51 1.11
N PRO A 242 14.83 -3.92 2.19
CA PRO A 242 15.09 -4.63 3.45
C PRO A 242 13.83 -5.27 4.06
N GLN A 243 13.96 -6.49 4.60
CA GLN A 243 12.82 -7.28 5.11
C GLN A 243 12.06 -6.56 6.25
N GLU A 244 12.77 -5.83 7.11
CA GLU A 244 12.17 -5.05 8.20
C GLU A 244 11.23 -3.94 7.73
N LEU A 245 11.44 -3.43 6.50
CA LEU A 245 10.55 -2.44 5.88
C LEU A 245 9.35 -3.08 5.17
N ARG A 246 9.38 -4.39 4.88
CA ARG A 246 8.28 -5.14 4.25
C ARG A 246 7.17 -5.50 5.26
N LYS A 247 7.54 -5.85 6.50
CA LYS A 247 6.62 -6.40 7.52
C LYS A 247 5.56 -5.41 8.02
N LYS A 248 5.80 -4.10 7.94
CA LYS A 248 4.90 -3.06 8.47
C LYS A 248 4.40 -2.17 7.33
N HIS A 249 3.24 -2.50 6.77
CA HIS A 249 2.52 -1.72 5.74
C HIS A 249 1.93 -0.41 6.29
N ARG A 250 2.70 0.37 7.04
CA ARG A 250 2.30 1.71 7.48
C ARG A 250 2.99 2.76 6.60
N PRO A 251 2.26 3.77 6.11
CA PRO A 251 2.83 4.85 5.32
C PRO A 251 3.71 5.71 6.22
N LEU A 252 5.00 5.38 6.28
CA LEU A 252 6.03 6.09 7.04
C LEU A 252 7.01 6.75 6.08
N LEU A 253 7.49 7.95 6.41
CA LEU A 253 8.47 8.66 5.59
C LEU A 253 9.74 7.83 5.31
N ARG A 254 10.19 7.04 6.30
CA ARG A 254 11.33 6.13 6.13
C ARG A 254 11.09 5.08 5.03
N LEU A 255 9.85 4.57 4.93
CA LEU A 255 9.48 3.60 3.90
C LEU A 255 9.40 4.29 2.53
N LEU A 256 8.83 5.48 2.45
CA LEU A 256 8.80 6.27 1.21
C LEU A 256 10.21 6.57 0.70
N LYS A 257 11.13 6.97 1.58
CA LYS A 257 12.55 7.19 1.25
C LYS A 257 13.22 5.92 0.71
N ALA A 258 13.04 4.79 1.40
CA ALA A 258 13.61 3.52 0.96
C ALA A 258 13.03 3.07 -0.38
N LEU A 259 11.71 3.11 -0.56
CA LEU A 259 11.06 2.78 -1.83
C LEU A 259 11.58 3.66 -2.97
N HIS A 260 11.75 4.97 -2.73
CA HIS A 260 12.28 5.89 -3.71
C HIS A 260 13.71 5.52 -4.13
N ILE A 261 14.64 5.39 -3.17
CA ILE A 261 16.06 5.10 -3.44
C ILE A 261 16.22 3.75 -4.12
N HIS A 262 15.54 2.72 -3.61
CA HIS A 262 15.65 1.37 -4.15
C HIS A 262 15.05 1.27 -5.56
N THR A 263 13.89 1.89 -5.81
CA THR A 263 13.29 1.92 -7.15
C THR A 263 14.16 2.71 -8.13
N LEU A 264 14.60 3.92 -7.75
CA LEU A 264 15.43 4.81 -8.58
C LEU A 264 16.75 4.17 -9.03
N SER A 265 17.35 3.31 -8.21
CA SER A 265 18.64 2.66 -8.48
C SER A 265 18.54 1.26 -9.07
N THR A 266 17.43 0.54 -8.85
CA THR A 266 17.20 -0.77 -9.49
C THR A 266 16.60 -0.62 -10.88
N THR A 267 15.58 0.24 -11.03
CA THR A 267 14.82 0.39 -12.28
C THR A 267 15.37 1.57 -13.07
N PRO A 268 16.15 1.35 -14.14
CA PRO A 268 16.73 2.45 -14.90
C PRO A 268 15.63 3.27 -15.60
N TYR A 269 15.83 4.58 -15.71
CA TYR A 269 15.07 5.35 -16.69
C TYR A 269 15.58 4.99 -18.07
N GLU A 270 14.73 4.55 -18.99
CA GLU A 270 15.13 4.20 -20.35
C GLU A 270 13.98 4.37 -21.34
N ASN A 271 14.27 4.78 -22.56
CA ASN A 271 13.26 4.91 -23.62
C ASN A 271 13.48 3.94 -24.78
N LEU A 272 14.17 2.82 -24.53
CA LEU A 272 14.58 1.82 -25.52
C LEU A 272 13.37 1.20 -26.23
N SER A 273 12.21 1.07 -25.58
CA SER A 273 11.01 0.59 -26.25
C SER A 273 10.55 1.51 -27.40
N LEU A 274 10.92 2.80 -27.42
CA LEU A 274 10.66 3.68 -28.58
C LEU A 274 11.62 3.46 -29.75
N HIS A 275 12.74 2.77 -29.52
CA HIS A 275 13.82 2.64 -30.50
C HIS A 275 14.09 1.20 -30.94
N TYR A 276 13.97 0.24 -30.02
CA TYR A 276 14.30 -1.17 -30.22
C TYR A 276 13.06 -2.08 -30.26
N ASN A 277 11.90 -1.64 -29.76
CA ASN A 277 10.68 -2.43 -29.93
C ASN A 277 10.20 -2.32 -31.38
N ALA A 278 9.82 -3.44 -31.99
CA ALA A 278 9.31 -3.47 -33.36
C ALA A 278 8.09 -2.56 -33.59
N SER A 279 7.25 -2.34 -32.57
CA SER A 279 6.11 -1.42 -32.65
C SER A 279 6.46 0.05 -32.41
N HIS A 280 7.64 0.35 -31.85
CA HIS A 280 8.06 1.69 -31.41
C HIS A 280 7.00 2.43 -30.57
N ASP A 281 6.26 1.69 -29.74
CA ASP A 281 5.20 2.20 -28.88
C ASP A 281 5.42 1.80 -27.42
N ILE A 282 4.82 2.58 -26.52
CA ILE A 282 4.89 2.37 -25.07
C ILE A 282 3.51 2.01 -24.52
N ASP A 283 3.44 0.85 -23.91
CA ASP A 283 2.27 0.33 -23.19
C ASP A 283 2.35 0.75 -21.72
N LEU A 284 1.31 1.44 -21.24
CA LEU A 284 1.21 1.92 -19.85
C LEU A 284 0.36 1.02 -18.96
N GLU A 285 -0.13 -0.12 -19.46
CA GLU A 285 -0.95 -1.04 -18.69
C GLU A 285 -0.14 -1.59 -17.49
N PRO A 286 -0.62 -1.45 -16.23
CA PRO A 286 0.18 -1.79 -15.06
C PRO A 286 0.77 -3.19 -15.07
N GLN A 287 0.02 -4.18 -15.57
CA GLN A 287 0.48 -5.56 -15.67
C GLN A 287 1.56 -5.75 -16.76
N HIS A 288 1.51 -4.97 -17.85
CA HIS A 288 2.61 -4.92 -18.82
C HIS A 288 3.88 -4.36 -18.17
N LEU A 289 3.75 -3.21 -17.48
CA LEU A 289 4.86 -2.53 -16.81
C LEU A 289 5.56 -3.45 -15.80
N PHE A 290 4.76 -4.17 -15.00
CA PHE A 290 5.27 -5.10 -14.02
C PHE A 290 6.05 -6.25 -14.66
N ARG A 291 5.52 -6.85 -15.74
CA ARG A 291 6.24 -7.90 -16.45
C ARG A 291 7.57 -7.42 -17.00
N LYS A 292 7.53 -6.30 -17.73
CA LYS A 292 8.68 -5.67 -18.37
C LYS A 292 9.81 -5.37 -17.36
N MET A 293 9.48 -4.70 -16.26
CA MET A 293 10.48 -4.18 -15.33
C MET A 293 10.85 -5.17 -14.22
N VAL A 294 9.93 -6.04 -13.81
CA VAL A 294 10.11 -6.88 -12.62
C VAL A 294 10.34 -8.35 -12.99
N THR A 295 9.40 -9.00 -13.70
CA THR A 295 9.42 -10.47 -13.84
C THR A 295 10.24 -10.99 -15.00
N ASP A 296 10.39 -10.21 -16.08
CA ASP A 296 11.20 -10.61 -17.24
C ASP A 296 12.69 -10.73 -16.88
N ASN A 297 13.14 -10.10 -15.79
CA ASN A 297 14.51 -10.16 -15.27
C ASN A 297 15.59 -9.80 -16.32
N ARG A 298 15.27 -8.89 -17.24
CA ARG A 298 16.19 -8.39 -18.28
C ARG A 298 16.84 -7.04 -17.93
N GLY A 299 16.67 -6.59 -16.68
CA GLY A 299 17.10 -5.27 -16.21
C GLY A 299 16.45 -4.08 -16.92
N ARG A 300 15.35 -4.33 -17.65
CA ARG A 300 14.59 -3.30 -18.36
C ARG A 300 13.97 -2.32 -17.36
N GLY A 301 13.85 -1.08 -17.79
CA GLY A 301 13.16 -0.04 -17.05
C GLY A 301 12.03 0.51 -17.88
N GLY A 302 11.87 1.83 -17.82
CA GLY A 302 10.99 2.54 -18.72
C GLY A 302 11.23 4.04 -18.65
N PHE A 303 10.55 4.78 -19.51
CA PHE A 303 10.61 6.23 -19.42
C PHE A 303 9.66 6.70 -18.31
N CYS A 304 9.46 8.02 -18.22
CA CYS A 304 8.83 8.64 -17.06
C CYS A 304 7.49 8.03 -16.66
N MET A 305 6.55 7.87 -17.61
CA MET A 305 5.21 7.33 -17.33
C MET A 305 5.24 5.86 -16.90
N GLU A 306 6.03 5.03 -17.55
CA GLU A 306 6.15 3.60 -17.20
C GLU A 306 6.61 3.41 -15.75
N VAL A 307 7.72 4.05 -15.38
CA VAL A 307 8.30 3.87 -14.03
C VAL A 307 7.42 4.53 -12.98
N ALA A 308 6.90 5.73 -13.23
CA ALA A 308 6.10 6.46 -12.25
C ALA A 308 4.72 5.84 -12.01
N ILE A 309 4.08 5.25 -13.03
CA ILE A 309 2.78 4.54 -12.88
C ILE A 309 2.98 3.25 -12.09
N LEU A 310 3.99 2.44 -12.44
CA LEU A 310 4.33 1.25 -11.65
C LEU A 310 4.57 1.63 -10.19
N TYR A 311 5.41 2.65 -9.97
CA TYR A 311 5.74 3.13 -8.63
C TYR A 311 4.50 3.65 -7.87
N ASN A 312 3.57 4.35 -8.54
CA ASN A 312 2.32 4.81 -7.93
C ASN A 312 1.49 3.65 -7.38
N HIS A 313 1.31 2.59 -8.17
CA HIS A 313 0.58 1.41 -7.74
C HIS A 313 1.28 0.72 -6.55
N ILE A 314 2.62 0.63 -6.54
CA ILE A 314 3.36 0.12 -5.37
C ILE A 314 3.11 0.97 -4.13
N LEU A 315 3.15 2.30 -4.24
CA LEU A 315 2.88 3.21 -3.12
C LEU A 315 1.46 2.99 -2.55
N ARG A 316 0.46 2.95 -3.44
CA ARG A 316 -0.93 2.72 -3.03
C ARG A 316 -1.13 1.36 -2.37
N ALA A 317 -0.41 0.33 -2.83
CA ALA A 317 -0.44 -1.00 -2.23
C ALA A 317 0.09 -1.04 -0.78
N PHE A 318 1.03 -0.15 -0.44
CA PHE A 318 1.52 0.06 0.92
C PHE A 318 0.60 0.94 1.79
N GLY A 319 -0.53 1.40 1.24
CA GLY A 319 -1.47 2.27 1.93
C GLY A 319 -1.04 3.74 1.97
N PHE A 320 -0.11 4.17 1.11
CA PHE A 320 0.12 5.60 0.90
C PHE A 320 -1.07 6.21 0.15
N ASP A 321 -1.54 7.37 0.62
CA ASP A 321 -2.40 8.24 -0.18
C ASP A 321 -1.52 8.91 -1.25
N ALA A 322 -1.50 8.30 -2.43
CA ALA A 322 -0.61 8.68 -3.53
C ALA A 322 -1.37 8.80 -4.85
N TYR A 323 -1.09 9.88 -5.57
CA TYR A 323 -1.64 10.16 -6.88
C TYR A 323 -0.56 10.67 -7.84
N THR A 324 -0.86 10.65 -9.13
CA THR A 324 0.05 11.14 -10.18
C THR A 324 -0.38 12.50 -10.69
N ALA A 325 0.57 13.37 -11.03
CA ALA A 325 0.31 14.72 -11.53
C ALA A 325 1.11 15.01 -12.81
N GLY A 326 0.48 15.74 -13.74
CA GLY A 326 1.09 16.22 -14.97
C GLY A 326 2.22 17.22 -14.73
N VAL A 327 3.34 17.04 -15.43
CA VAL A 327 4.53 17.90 -15.32
C VAL A 327 4.87 18.52 -16.67
N ARG A 328 5.30 19.79 -16.65
CA ARG A 328 5.90 20.49 -17.80
C ARG A 328 7.40 20.58 -17.60
N THR A 329 8.16 19.90 -18.43
CA THR A 329 9.64 19.92 -18.37
C THR A 329 10.21 20.95 -19.31
N ARG A 330 11.31 21.59 -18.94
CA ARG A 330 12.02 22.50 -19.85
C ARG A 330 13.01 21.72 -20.72
N GLY A 331 13.05 22.08 -21.99
CA GLY A 331 14.06 21.59 -22.92
C GLY A 331 15.47 21.91 -22.41
N ARG A 332 16.45 21.09 -22.76
CA ARG A 332 17.83 21.24 -22.29
C ARG A 332 18.78 21.39 -23.45
N LEU A 333 19.70 22.35 -23.35
CA LEU A 333 20.85 22.47 -24.22
C LEU A 333 22.10 22.24 -23.37
N GLU A 334 22.89 21.22 -23.72
CA GLU A 334 24.08 20.82 -22.94
C GLU A 334 23.80 20.58 -21.44
N GLY A 335 22.60 20.06 -21.13
CA GLY A 335 22.17 19.78 -19.75
C GLY A 335 21.62 20.99 -18.99
N VAL A 336 21.63 22.19 -19.58
CA VAL A 336 21.08 23.41 -18.97
C VAL A 336 19.66 23.68 -19.51
N PRO A 337 18.66 23.91 -18.64
CA PRO A 337 17.32 24.28 -19.07
C PRO A 337 17.30 25.56 -19.93
N ARG A 338 16.69 25.49 -21.11
CA ARG A 338 16.52 26.59 -22.07
C ARG A 338 15.08 26.66 -22.58
N GLY A 339 14.67 27.85 -22.99
CA GLY A 339 13.32 28.08 -23.51
C GLY A 339 12.24 28.02 -22.43
N ASP A 340 11.00 27.95 -22.91
CA ASP A 340 9.80 27.97 -22.09
C ASP A 340 9.31 26.55 -21.71
N TYR A 341 8.26 26.48 -20.89
CA TYR A 341 7.61 25.24 -20.51
C TYR A 341 6.64 24.77 -21.61
N PRO A 342 6.80 23.58 -22.19
CA PRO A 342 5.92 23.00 -23.20
C PRO A 342 4.64 22.46 -22.55
N GLY A 343 3.86 21.67 -23.30
CA GLY A 343 2.74 20.86 -22.81
C GLY A 343 3.13 19.90 -21.68
N TRP A 344 2.12 19.20 -21.14
CA TRP A 344 2.34 18.09 -20.21
C TRP A 344 3.16 17.01 -20.90
N ASN A 345 4.32 16.67 -20.35
CA ASN A 345 5.25 15.75 -20.98
C ASN A 345 6.07 14.91 -19.99
N HIS A 346 5.72 14.98 -18.70
CA HIS A 346 6.33 14.21 -17.63
C HIS A 346 5.30 13.98 -16.52
N ILE A 347 5.66 13.13 -15.56
CA ILE A 347 4.78 12.64 -14.51
C ILE A 347 5.51 12.67 -13.17
N VAL A 348 4.78 12.97 -12.11
CA VAL A 348 5.29 12.86 -10.75
C VAL A 348 4.28 12.21 -9.81
N ASN A 349 4.77 11.52 -8.78
CA ASN A 349 3.94 11.04 -7.69
C ASN A 349 3.89 12.07 -6.55
N ILE A 350 2.69 12.38 -6.09
CA ILE A 350 2.44 13.17 -4.89
C ILE A 350 1.90 12.24 -3.81
N VAL A 351 2.51 12.27 -2.63
CA VAL A 351 2.15 11.44 -1.48
C VAL A 351 1.68 12.35 -0.34
N THR A 352 0.51 12.07 0.22
CA THR A 352 -0.05 12.75 1.40
C THR A 352 0.05 11.84 2.61
N PHE A 353 0.59 12.35 3.72
CA PHE A 353 0.61 11.66 5.01
C PHE A 353 -0.63 12.01 5.85
N PRO A 354 -0.97 11.20 6.87
CA PRO A 354 -2.14 11.44 7.72
C PRO A 354 -2.11 12.77 8.50
N ASP A 355 -0.92 13.37 8.67
CA ASP A 355 -0.75 14.70 9.29
C ASP A 355 -0.98 15.86 8.30
N GLY A 356 -1.34 15.55 7.05
CA GLY A 356 -1.56 16.52 5.97
C GLY A 356 -0.29 16.93 5.24
N SER A 357 0.89 16.48 5.66
CA SER A 357 2.14 16.77 4.95
C SER A 357 2.16 16.10 3.58
N LYS A 358 2.67 16.80 2.57
CA LYS A 358 2.74 16.31 1.18
C LYS A 358 4.17 16.22 0.70
N TYR A 359 4.46 15.18 -0.07
CA TYR A 359 5.76 14.91 -0.65
C TYR A 359 5.66 14.69 -2.15
N HIS A 360 6.59 15.31 -2.87
CA HIS A 360 6.92 15.02 -4.25
C HIS A 360 7.89 13.83 -4.28
N SER A 361 7.56 12.76 -5.01
CA SER A 361 8.44 11.62 -5.21
C SER A 361 8.56 11.28 -6.69
N ASP A 362 9.62 11.78 -7.32
CA ASP A 362 9.91 11.52 -8.73
C ASP A 362 11.09 10.55 -8.87
N VAL A 363 10.79 9.30 -9.24
CA VAL A 363 11.80 8.26 -9.48
C VAL A 363 12.15 8.12 -10.98
N ALA A 364 11.66 9.02 -11.83
CA ALA A 364 11.64 8.82 -13.28
C ALA A 364 11.91 10.08 -14.13
N PHE A 365 12.50 11.13 -13.55
CA PHE A 365 12.89 12.34 -14.30
C PHE A 365 14.17 12.17 -15.16
N GLY A 366 14.98 11.16 -14.84
CA GLY A 366 16.30 10.94 -15.44
C GLY A 366 17.44 11.50 -14.59
N GLY A 367 18.58 11.81 -15.22
CA GLY A 367 19.86 12.01 -14.52
C GLY A 367 19.88 13.12 -13.46
N ASP A 368 19.09 14.16 -13.60
CA ASP A 368 19.09 15.33 -12.69
C ASP A 368 17.84 15.39 -11.80
N GLY A 369 17.16 14.24 -11.65
CA GLY A 369 16.06 14.07 -10.71
C GLY A 369 16.52 14.14 -9.26
N ALA A 370 15.53 14.28 -8.38
CA ALA A 370 15.75 14.15 -6.95
C ALA A 370 16.17 12.71 -6.61
N THR A 371 17.14 12.55 -5.72
CA THR A 371 17.57 11.25 -5.19
C THR A 371 16.77 10.81 -3.96
N MET A 372 15.82 11.65 -3.52
CA MET A 372 14.95 11.40 -2.38
C MET A 372 13.57 12.06 -2.57
N PRO A 373 12.53 11.58 -1.85
CA PRO A 373 11.26 12.29 -1.75
C PRO A 373 11.46 13.68 -1.14
N MET A 374 10.88 14.69 -1.78
CA MET A 374 10.98 16.08 -1.36
C MET A 374 9.67 16.53 -0.71
N PRO A 375 9.67 17.10 0.50
CA PRO A 375 8.49 17.70 1.06
C PRO A 375 8.06 18.90 0.19
N LEU A 376 6.75 19.10 0.04
CA LEU A 376 6.18 20.27 -0.65
C LEU A 376 6.24 21.51 0.25
N ILE A 377 7.46 21.96 0.55
CA ILE A 377 7.77 23.15 1.35
C ILE A 377 8.53 24.14 0.46
N ASP A 378 7.99 25.35 0.32
CA ASP A 378 8.54 26.38 -0.54
C ASP A 378 9.96 26.80 -0.11
N GLY A 379 10.90 26.70 -1.05
CA GLY A 379 12.27 27.16 -0.88
C GLY A 379 13.18 26.24 -0.06
N LEU A 380 12.69 25.11 0.45
CA LEU A 380 13.51 24.19 1.25
C LEU A 380 14.59 23.54 0.37
N VAL A 381 15.85 23.78 0.74
CA VAL A 381 17.03 23.27 0.02
C VAL A 381 17.41 21.90 0.55
N HIS A 382 17.63 20.96 -0.36
CA HIS A 382 18.12 19.63 -0.08
C HIS A 382 19.43 19.37 -0.83
N HIS A 383 20.33 18.64 -0.20
CA HIS A 383 21.44 17.99 -0.88
C HIS A 383 20.91 16.89 -1.81
N ASN A 384 21.53 16.71 -2.97
CA ASN A 384 21.11 15.71 -3.97
C ASN A 384 22.21 14.66 -4.23
N LEU A 385 23.11 14.92 -5.18
CA LEU A 385 24.24 14.04 -5.51
C LEU A 385 25.53 14.86 -5.53
N GLY A 386 26.54 14.45 -4.75
CA GLY A 386 27.83 15.15 -4.74
C GLY A 386 27.74 16.55 -4.15
N THR A 387 28.01 17.59 -4.93
CA THR A 387 27.83 18.99 -4.52
C THR A 387 26.47 19.57 -4.89
N GLN A 388 25.62 18.78 -5.56
CA GLN A 388 24.37 19.27 -6.14
C GLN A 388 23.33 19.56 -5.06
N GLU A 389 22.53 20.59 -5.30
CA GLU A 389 21.42 20.97 -4.45
C GLU A 389 20.14 21.13 -5.27
N ILE A 390 19.03 20.78 -4.64
CA ILE A 390 17.69 20.80 -5.23
C ILE A 390 16.72 21.50 -4.28
N ARG A 391 15.67 22.11 -4.84
CA ARG A 391 14.56 22.66 -4.07
C ARG A 391 13.28 22.68 -4.88
N LEU A 392 12.16 22.76 -4.17
CA LEU A 392 10.86 23.08 -4.76
C LEU A 392 10.51 24.52 -4.39
N VAL A 393 10.13 25.32 -5.38
CA VAL A 393 9.61 26.68 -5.15
C VAL A 393 8.17 26.78 -5.61
N ARG A 394 7.36 27.61 -4.93
CA ARG A 394 5.97 27.83 -5.26
C ARG A 394 5.81 29.18 -5.97
N ASP A 395 5.74 29.15 -7.29
CA ASP A 395 5.76 30.36 -8.13
C ASP A 395 5.03 30.16 -9.47
N TRP A 396 4.88 31.23 -10.24
CA TRP A 396 4.33 31.22 -11.58
C TRP A 396 5.42 30.96 -12.63
N ILE A 397 5.07 30.21 -13.68
CA ILE A 397 5.97 30.07 -14.84
C ILE A 397 5.94 31.33 -15.73
N PRO A 398 6.99 31.65 -16.49
CA PRO A 398 7.14 32.95 -17.16
C PRO A 398 5.96 33.40 -18.03
N HIS A 399 5.39 32.51 -18.85
CA HIS A 399 4.28 32.83 -19.76
C HIS A 399 2.88 32.78 -19.10
N GLN A 400 2.80 32.45 -17.81
CA GLN A 400 1.52 32.37 -17.12
C GLN A 400 0.92 33.76 -16.94
N VAL A 401 -0.25 33.98 -17.56
CA VAL A 401 -0.97 35.27 -17.55
C VAL A 401 -1.78 35.47 -16.28
N HIS A 402 -2.52 34.44 -15.84
CA HIS A 402 -3.34 34.52 -14.63
C HIS A 402 -2.52 34.17 -13.39
N ARG A 403 -2.02 35.19 -12.68
CA ARG A 403 -1.12 35.06 -11.53
C ARG A 403 -1.83 35.39 -10.22
N THR A 404 -2.40 34.38 -9.58
CA THR A 404 -2.95 34.42 -8.21
C THR A 404 -2.27 33.35 -7.36
N GLU A 405 -2.45 33.40 -6.04
CA GLU A 405 -1.85 32.41 -5.14
C GLU A 405 -2.32 30.97 -5.44
N GLU A 406 -3.57 30.83 -5.89
CA GLU A 406 -4.19 29.55 -6.27
C GLU A 406 -3.61 28.99 -7.58
N THR A 407 -3.10 29.86 -8.45
CA THR A 407 -2.54 29.45 -9.74
C THR A 407 -1.03 29.22 -9.70
N LYS A 408 -0.37 29.39 -8.54
CA LYS A 408 1.05 29.05 -8.39
C LYS A 408 1.27 27.56 -8.63
N LEU A 409 2.38 27.25 -9.28
CA LEU A 409 2.84 25.90 -9.52
C LEU A 409 4.00 25.58 -8.58
N TRP A 410 4.22 24.29 -8.35
CA TRP A 410 5.49 23.84 -7.80
C TRP A 410 6.52 23.77 -8.93
N ILE A 411 7.71 24.32 -8.70
CA ILE A 411 8.81 24.35 -9.66
C ILE A 411 10.01 23.67 -9.03
N TYR A 412 10.47 22.59 -9.65
CA TYR A 412 11.71 21.92 -9.26
C TYR A 412 12.92 22.67 -9.82
N GLN A 413 13.80 23.05 -8.91
CA GLN A 413 15.03 23.76 -9.21
C GLN A 413 16.24 22.94 -8.78
N TYR A 414 17.30 23.06 -9.56
CA TYR A 414 18.56 22.35 -9.38
C TYR A 414 19.74 23.30 -9.60
N ARG A 415 20.82 23.09 -8.85
CA ARG A 415 22.13 23.71 -9.08
C ARG A 415 23.25 22.72 -8.77
N ASN A 416 24.38 22.88 -9.47
CA ASN A 416 25.53 21.99 -9.32
C ASN A 416 26.29 22.17 -8.00
N SER A 417 26.20 23.36 -7.40
CA SER A 417 26.83 23.73 -6.12
C SER A 417 26.24 25.03 -5.59
N ALA A 418 26.46 25.32 -4.31
CA ALA A 418 25.86 26.46 -3.62
C ALA A 418 26.21 27.84 -4.23
N ASP A 419 27.34 27.94 -4.93
CA ASP A 419 27.82 29.13 -5.64
C ASP A 419 27.23 29.31 -7.05
N LYS A 420 26.46 28.34 -7.55
CA LYS A 420 25.82 28.40 -8.87
C LYS A 420 24.37 28.87 -8.79
N GLU A 421 23.89 29.42 -9.90
CA GLU A 421 22.51 29.84 -10.03
C GLU A 421 21.54 28.65 -10.04
N TRP A 422 20.34 28.88 -9.50
CA TRP A 422 19.23 27.95 -9.58
C TRP A 422 18.70 27.88 -10.99
N ASN A 423 18.57 26.68 -11.53
CA ASN A 423 17.93 26.44 -12.81
C ASN A 423 16.58 25.76 -12.57
N SER A 424 15.50 26.29 -13.15
CA SER A 424 14.19 25.64 -13.13
C SER A 424 14.14 24.55 -14.20
N PHE A 425 13.86 23.31 -13.80
CA PHE A 425 13.87 22.15 -14.68
C PHE A 425 12.46 21.72 -15.10
N TYR A 426 11.51 21.72 -14.17
CA TYR A 426 10.11 21.42 -14.48
C TYR A 426 9.15 22.06 -13.48
N SER A 427 7.87 22.11 -13.86
CA SER A 427 6.77 22.62 -13.03
C SER A 427 5.58 21.68 -13.05
N PHE A 428 4.83 21.62 -11.95
CA PHE A 428 3.62 20.81 -11.84
C PHE A 428 2.57 21.48 -10.93
N PRO A 429 1.27 21.26 -11.21
CA PRO A 429 0.19 21.64 -10.32
C PRO A 429 -0.03 20.57 -9.26
N GLY A 430 -0.89 20.84 -8.27
CA GLY A 430 -1.37 19.83 -7.33
C GLY A 430 -2.51 18.95 -7.86
N ILE A 431 -2.78 18.94 -9.17
CA ILE A 431 -3.96 18.31 -9.79
C ILE A 431 -3.65 16.85 -10.15
N GLU A 432 -4.56 15.95 -9.78
CA GLU A 432 -4.49 14.53 -10.12
C GLU A 432 -4.78 14.27 -11.61
N PHE A 433 -3.97 13.40 -12.21
CA PHE A 433 -4.16 12.86 -13.55
C PHE A 433 -4.55 11.39 -13.46
N TYR A 434 -5.48 10.97 -14.31
CA TYR A 434 -5.99 9.61 -14.41
C TYR A 434 -5.33 8.85 -15.57
N ALA A 435 -5.59 7.55 -15.66
CA ALA A 435 -5.04 6.69 -16.71
C ALA A 435 -5.27 7.22 -18.14
N LEU A 436 -6.44 7.79 -18.43
CA LEU A 436 -6.74 8.36 -19.74
C LEU A 436 -5.95 9.64 -20.03
N ASP A 437 -5.69 10.47 -19.03
CA ASP A 437 -4.83 11.65 -19.19
C ASP A 437 -3.42 11.21 -19.59
N TRP A 438 -2.91 10.15 -18.96
CA TRP A 438 -1.62 9.55 -19.33
C TRP A 438 -1.65 8.92 -20.71
N GLY A 439 -2.76 8.33 -21.14
CA GLY A 439 -2.92 7.85 -22.52
C GLY A 439 -2.71 8.97 -23.55
N VAL A 440 -3.26 10.17 -23.30
CA VAL A 440 -3.09 11.34 -24.19
C VAL A 440 -1.64 11.84 -24.20
N VAL A 441 -1.03 11.98 -23.02
CA VAL A 441 0.36 12.46 -22.89
C VAL A 441 1.33 11.47 -23.52
N ASN A 442 1.16 10.17 -23.24
CA ASN A 442 1.92 9.07 -23.83
C ASN A 442 1.83 9.07 -25.34
N TRP A 443 0.63 9.19 -25.90
CA TRP A 443 0.42 9.24 -27.34
C TRP A 443 1.21 10.37 -27.99
N TRP A 444 1.17 11.59 -27.43
CA TRP A 444 1.96 12.70 -27.96
C TRP A 444 3.47 12.42 -27.90
N ILE A 445 3.98 11.89 -26.77
CA ILE A 445 5.40 11.60 -26.63
C ILE A 445 5.87 10.49 -27.58
N ASN A 446 5.04 9.46 -27.81
CA ASN A 446 5.38 8.32 -28.66
C ASN A 446 5.26 8.63 -30.16
N THR A 447 4.38 9.56 -30.54
CA THR A 447 4.03 9.76 -31.96
C THR A 447 4.51 11.09 -32.52
N HIS A 448 4.54 12.16 -31.72
CA HIS A 448 4.80 13.49 -32.25
C HIS A 448 6.26 13.62 -32.74
N PRO A 449 6.51 14.15 -33.95
CA PRO A 449 7.85 14.26 -34.51
C PRO A 449 8.81 15.05 -33.62
N ASP A 450 8.34 16.07 -32.91
CA ASP A 450 9.14 16.92 -32.02
C ASP A 450 9.39 16.34 -30.62
N SER A 451 8.85 15.15 -30.34
CA SER A 451 9.18 14.46 -29.11
C SER A 451 10.67 14.06 -29.11
N HIS A 452 11.45 14.66 -28.22
CA HIS A 452 12.87 14.34 -28.05
C HIS A 452 13.10 12.86 -27.68
N GLN A 453 12.09 12.20 -27.11
CA GLN A 453 12.13 10.78 -26.74
C GLN A 453 12.23 9.87 -27.96
N ARG A 454 11.71 10.29 -29.13
CA ARG A 454 11.83 9.55 -30.40
C ARG A 454 13.16 9.75 -31.12
N ARG A 455 13.88 10.82 -30.79
CA ARG A 455 15.12 11.20 -31.49
C ARG A 455 16.38 10.85 -30.70
N ASN A 456 16.26 10.71 -29.38
CA ASN A 456 17.40 10.46 -28.51
C ASN A 456 17.23 9.14 -27.76
N VAL A 457 18.25 8.28 -27.81
CA VAL A 457 18.30 7.07 -26.99
C VAL A 457 18.86 7.44 -25.62
N LEU A 458 18.09 7.19 -24.58
CA LEU A 458 18.42 7.55 -23.21
C LEU A 458 18.35 6.32 -22.31
N THR A 459 19.35 6.16 -21.46
CA THR A 459 19.32 5.21 -20.35
C THR A 459 20.04 5.83 -19.17
N ILE A 460 19.38 5.96 -18.02
CA ILE A 460 19.96 6.50 -16.79
C ILE A 460 19.79 5.46 -15.69
N LYS A 461 20.89 5.14 -15.01
CA LYS A 461 20.89 4.27 -13.83
C LYS A 461 21.61 4.94 -12.69
N PHE A 462 20.91 5.09 -11.56
CA PHE A 462 21.52 5.56 -10.32
C PHE A 462 22.22 4.41 -9.61
N LEU A 463 23.32 4.73 -8.92
CA LEU A 463 24.14 3.80 -8.17
C LEU A 463 23.90 4.02 -6.68
N ARG A 464 23.57 2.95 -5.96
CA ARG A 464 23.36 2.98 -4.51
C ARG A 464 24.44 2.23 -3.75
N ARG A 465 24.65 2.60 -2.50
CA ARG A 465 25.53 1.91 -1.54
C ARG A 465 24.95 1.99 -0.12
N PRO A 466 25.40 1.15 0.83
CA PRO A 466 25.03 1.31 2.23
C PRO A 466 25.49 2.65 2.81
N VAL A 467 24.69 3.24 3.70
CA VAL A 467 25.07 4.42 4.47
C VAL A 467 26.10 4.01 5.54
N GLU A 468 27.33 4.50 5.42
CA GLU A 468 28.43 4.12 6.33
C GLU A 468 28.35 4.81 7.70
N GLN A 469 27.83 6.05 7.77
CA GLN A 469 27.74 6.84 8.99
C GLN A 469 26.38 7.54 9.09
N GLY A 470 25.76 7.52 10.27
CA GLY A 470 24.49 8.21 10.52
C GLY A 470 23.25 7.50 9.97
N ALA A 471 23.34 6.19 9.69
CA ALA A 471 22.20 5.39 9.27
C ALA A 471 21.09 5.41 10.33
N SER A 472 19.88 5.71 9.90
CA SER A 472 18.66 5.72 10.71
C SER A 472 18.15 4.31 11.04
N PHE A 473 18.56 3.31 10.25
CA PHE A 473 18.26 1.89 10.47
C PHE A 473 19.29 0.99 9.78
N GLU A 474 19.36 -0.26 10.21
CA GLU A 474 20.27 -1.26 9.64
C GLU A 474 19.95 -1.53 8.16
N GLY A 475 20.96 -1.42 7.31
CA GLY A 475 20.83 -1.65 5.87
C GLY A 475 20.32 -0.45 5.07
N GLU A 476 20.20 0.75 5.66
CA GLU A 476 19.89 1.98 4.92
C GLU A 476 20.87 2.21 3.77
N GLN A 477 20.35 2.63 2.61
CA GLN A 477 21.11 2.86 1.38
C GLN A 477 21.02 4.33 0.96
N GLU A 478 22.07 4.84 0.32
CA GLU A 478 22.13 6.16 -0.29
C GLU A 478 22.53 6.08 -1.76
N ILE A 479 22.16 7.09 -2.54
CA ILE A 479 22.62 7.27 -3.91
C ILE A 479 23.98 7.97 -3.90
N TYR A 480 25.01 7.34 -4.48
CA TYR A 480 26.37 7.90 -4.54
C TYR A 480 26.82 8.26 -5.96
N GLY A 481 26.07 7.87 -6.99
CA GLY A 481 26.43 8.12 -8.36
C GLY A 481 25.33 7.84 -9.37
N LYS A 482 25.62 8.11 -10.64
CA LYS A 482 24.77 7.81 -11.78
C LYS A 482 25.60 7.48 -13.02
N ARG A 483 25.03 6.63 -13.88
CA ARG A 483 25.48 6.38 -15.26
C ARG A 483 24.39 6.79 -16.22
N MET A 484 24.78 7.32 -17.38
CA MET A 484 23.85 7.82 -18.39
C MET A 484 24.35 7.46 -19.78
N LEU A 485 23.57 6.73 -20.56
CA LEU A 485 23.73 6.62 -21.99
C LEU A 485 22.91 7.74 -22.63
N VAL A 486 23.58 8.59 -23.41
CA VAL A 486 22.93 9.61 -24.23
C VAL A 486 23.37 9.40 -25.66
N ASN A 487 22.46 8.89 -26.48
CA ASN A 487 22.68 8.47 -27.86
C ASN A 487 23.78 7.41 -27.96
N ALA A 488 25.01 7.83 -28.23
CA ALA A 488 26.17 6.94 -28.41
C ALA A 488 27.13 6.94 -27.20
N VAL A 489 26.94 7.85 -26.24
CA VAL A 489 27.96 8.14 -25.23
C VAL A 489 27.49 7.70 -23.85
N VAL A 490 28.26 6.83 -23.22
CA VAL A 490 28.10 6.49 -21.80
C VAL A 490 28.89 7.48 -20.96
N LYS A 491 28.19 8.12 -20.04
CA LYS A 491 28.71 9.09 -19.08
C LYS A 491 28.53 8.57 -17.66
N GLN A 492 29.44 8.95 -16.77
CA GLN A 492 29.39 8.60 -15.35
C GLN A 492 29.59 9.83 -14.49
N ASN A 493 28.89 9.90 -13.37
CA ASN A 493 29.10 10.88 -12.32
C ASN A 493 28.99 10.17 -10.97
N LEU A 494 30.10 10.09 -10.21
CA LEU A 494 30.17 9.45 -8.89
C LEU A 494 30.12 10.47 -7.73
N GLY A 495 29.34 11.55 -7.90
CA GLY A 495 29.26 12.65 -6.93
C GLY A 495 30.20 13.83 -7.25
N GLY A 496 30.83 13.83 -8.42
CA GLY A 496 31.74 14.89 -8.86
C GLY A 496 31.36 15.44 -10.23
N ARG A 497 32.35 15.60 -11.10
CA ARG A 497 32.13 16.00 -12.48
C ARG A 497 31.64 14.80 -13.30
N THR A 498 30.78 15.07 -14.28
CA THR A 498 30.37 14.07 -15.26
C THR A 498 31.50 13.82 -16.26
N GLU A 499 31.87 12.55 -16.43
CA GLU A 499 32.93 12.10 -17.34
C GLU A 499 32.34 11.16 -18.39
N SER A 500 32.84 11.25 -19.63
CA SER A 500 32.53 10.27 -20.68
C SER A 500 33.44 9.06 -20.53
N ILE A 501 32.86 7.88 -20.40
CA ILE A 501 33.61 6.63 -20.20
C ILE A 501 33.64 5.73 -21.44
N VAL A 502 32.63 5.80 -22.30
CA VAL A 502 32.56 5.05 -23.57
C VAL A 502 31.86 5.89 -24.63
N VAL A 503 32.36 5.82 -25.87
CA VAL A 503 31.69 6.33 -27.07
C VAL A 503 31.48 5.16 -28.02
N CYS A 504 30.23 4.77 -28.23
CA CYS A 504 29.83 3.70 -29.12
C CYS A 504 29.84 4.22 -30.56
N LYS A 505 30.48 3.50 -31.48
CA LYS A 505 30.52 3.81 -32.91
C LYS A 505 29.48 3.02 -33.71
N THR A 506 29.04 1.88 -33.18
CA THR A 506 28.07 0.99 -33.82
C THR A 506 26.94 0.64 -32.87
N GLU A 507 25.83 0.13 -33.41
CA GLU A 507 24.74 -0.41 -32.58
C GLU A 507 25.17 -1.57 -31.69
N ASP A 508 26.02 -2.47 -32.21
CA ASP A 508 26.53 -3.58 -31.41
C ASP A 508 27.33 -3.09 -30.18
N GLU A 509 28.15 -2.05 -30.35
CA GLU A 509 28.85 -1.41 -29.24
C GLU A 509 27.87 -0.78 -28.23
N ARG A 510 26.79 -0.15 -28.72
CA ARG A 510 25.76 0.44 -27.86
C ARG A 510 24.98 -0.62 -27.08
N VAL A 511 24.62 -1.72 -27.72
CA VAL A 511 23.94 -2.86 -27.07
C VAL A 511 24.85 -3.50 -26.02
N GLN A 512 26.14 -3.68 -26.31
CA GLN A 512 27.12 -4.16 -25.32
C GLN A 512 27.28 -3.17 -24.15
N ALA A 513 27.21 -1.87 -24.42
CA ALA A 513 27.26 -0.84 -23.37
C ALA A 513 26.02 -0.87 -22.46
N LEU A 514 24.82 -1.09 -23.02
CA LEU A 514 23.58 -1.28 -22.25
C LEU A 514 23.72 -2.44 -21.25
N GLU A 515 24.20 -3.59 -21.71
CA GLU A 515 24.43 -4.76 -20.87
C GLU A 515 25.49 -4.47 -19.80
N ARG A 516 26.67 -3.96 -20.20
CA ARG A 516 27.82 -3.79 -19.30
C ARG A 516 27.63 -2.72 -18.23
N TYR A 517 26.99 -1.60 -18.57
CA TYR A 517 26.95 -0.42 -17.69
C TYR A 517 25.62 -0.20 -16.99
N PHE A 518 24.53 -0.76 -17.54
CA PHE A 518 23.17 -0.56 -17.04
C PHE A 518 22.49 -1.87 -16.65
N ASP A 519 23.11 -3.03 -16.91
CA ASP A 519 22.55 -4.37 -16.71
C ASP A 519 21.27 -4.60 -17.54
N VAL A 520 21.19 -3.98 -18.72
CA VAL A 520 20.03 -4.05 -19.61
C VAL A 520 20.28 -5.05 -20.74
N LEU A 521 19.40 -6.05 -20.86
CA LEU A 521 19.46 -7.09 -21.89
C LEU A 521 18.35 -6.93 -22.92
N LEU A 522 18.74 -6.77 -24.19
CA LEU A 522 17.83 -6.77 -25.33
C LEU A 522 17.74 -8.16 -25.97
N SER A 523 16.53 -8.56 -26.38
CA SER A 523 16.30 -9.79 -27.14
C SER A 523 16.91 -9.70 -28.55
N LYS A 524 17.00 -10.82 -29.26
CA LYS A 524 17.51 -10.82 -30.65
C LYS A 524 16.61 -9.99 -31.57
N GLU A 525 15.30 -10.06 -31.34
CA GLU A 525 14.27 -9.35 -32.08
C GLU A 525 14.34 -7.84 -31.78
N GLU A 526 14.47 -7.47 -30.50
CA GLU A 526 14.58 -6.05 -30.10
C GLU A 526 15.83 -5.39 -30.71
N LYS A 527 16.97 -6.09 -30.78
CA LYS A 527 18.20 -5.55 -31.39
C LYS A 527 18.01 -5.12 -32.85
N GLN A 528 17.08 -5.74 -33.57
CA GLN A 528 16.77 -5.42 -34.97
C GLN A 528 15.77 -4.28 -35.12
N GLY A 529 15.00 -3.95 -34.08
CA GLY A 529 13.93 -2.96 -34.15
C GLY A 529 14.42 -1.54 -34.44
N ILE A 530 15.69 -1.24 -34.15
CA ILE A 530 16.26 0.09 -34.40
C ILE A 530 16.71 0.32 -35.84
N ASN A 531 16.81 -0.74 -36.64
CA ASN A 531 17.34 -0.66 -38.00
C ASN A 531 16.48 0.26 -38.88
N GLY A 532 17.10 1.26 -39.51
CA GLY A 532 16.42 2.27 -40.32
C GLY A 532 15.70 3.35 -39.52
N TYR A 533 15.77 3.33 -38.18
CA TYR A 533 15.21 4.35 -37.32
C TYR A 533 16.15 5.55 -37.18
N VAL A 534 15.61 6.74 -36.93
CA VAL A 534 16.38 8.00 -36.88
C VAL A 534 17.49 8.01 -35.81
N SER A 535 17.38 7.14 -34.81
CA SER A 535 18.29 7.04 -33.68
C SER A 535 19.31 5.90 -33.80
N GLU A 536 19.30 5.18 -34.93
CA GLU A 536 20.30 4.17 -35.28
C GLU A 536 21.68 4.83 -35.43
N LEU A 537 22.70 4.28 -34.76
CA LEU A 537 24.08 4.63 -35.01
C LEU A 537 24.48 4.04 -36.36
N SER A 538 24.77 4.93 -37.31
CA SER A 538 25.30 4.52 -38.60
C SER A 538 26.61 3.75 -38.39
N SER A 539 26.65 2.52 -38.90
CA SER A 539 27.90 1.90 -39.32
C SER A 539 28.50 2.85 -40.37
N SER A 540 29.45 3.71 -39.99
CA SER A 540 30.17 4.47 -41.01
C SER A 540 30.75 3.45 -42.01
N PRO A 541 30.57 3.66 -43.33
CA PRO A 541 30.99 2.71 -44.36
C PRO A 541 32.49 2.43 -44.34
#